data_AF-U1F995-F1
#
_entry.id   AF-U1F995-F1
#
_cell.length_a   1.000
_cell.length_b   1.000
_cell.length_c   1.000
_cell.angle_alpha   90.00
_cell.angle_beta   90.00
_cell.angle_gamma   90.00
#
_symmetry.space_group_name_H-M   'P 1'
#
loop_
_entity.id
_entity.type
_entity.pdbx_description
1 polymer ?
#
loop_
_entity_poly.entity_id
_entity_poly.type
_entity_poly.pdbx_seq_one_letter_code
_entity_poly.pdbx_strand_id
1 'polypeptide(L)'
;MKKTYMFILLPVLLFVLLTTGCRHASSSSDAENPGTNPAVPQNPYELTEADVLAAFGLQRGNITASAAAKKIANGMPAGSGITFTERNFVAYDDEAGTFTVKVKGTNEGKNFSQKISVAGFTHPLAGKTIQSLADCELNLDDAIEHNYSLTKYIAEVNKDPSGAKLVKKLSFLLSDFVTTIELGEHDTYTLAARAREAGTQVWVRPSVVFRKLAEGGTEEFVENTSLSFTRLTPQLKKNYFKARDVFQYILNKTADSAIKVDSTEFASSFYAAAKSTGQAPINLFTDTFKMKIQAYADLYRTQDTDEHIALDISYGAVQPKNGGIDADDYTGTVKINLCIATNQEIADQSGITAIKNIEKSGFAKIPEDAALAEKTHLFFNLIPKIPLTDELKTQWEQKTFSDYYLLRVDENGAAAVNNPFVATDIPFHLCVNSENINPSAHLGCAIFGASKTRNENIIFIENIQLKKETGSKIMEVQVKLKGSGAVLKVTADPGY
;
A
#
# COMPACT_ATOMS: atom_id res chain seq x y z
N MET A 1 -47.09 24.28 -23.80
CA MET A 1 -47.80 23.30 -24.67
C MET A 1 -47.78 21.94 -23.95
N LYS A 2 -48.76 21.02 -24.02
CA LYS A 2 -49.26 20.21 -25.16
C LYS A 2 -48.08 19.55 -25.94
N LYS A 3 -48.03 18.23 -26.21
CA LYS A 3 -48.91 17.09 -25.86
C LYS A 3 -48.14 15.75 -26.02
N THR A 4 -48.45 14.77 -25.17
CA THR A 4 -48.84 13.35 -25.51
C THR A 4 -47.91 12.40 -26.30
N TYR A 5 -47.58 11.27 -25.66
CA TYR A 5 -47.29 9.88 -26.13
C TYR A 5 -47.17 9.52 -27.62
N MET A 6 -46.29 8.54 -27.92
CA MET A 6 -46.72 7.29 -28.60
C MET A 6 -45.79 6.07 -28.37
N PHE A 7 -46.36 4.86 -28.44
CA PHE A 7 -45.69 3.54 -28.50
C PHE A 7 -45.48 3.11 -29.97
N ILE A 8 -44.47 2.27 -30.23
CA ILE A 8 -44.28 1.33 -31.38
C ILE A 8 -42.89 0.68 -31.22
N LEU A 9 -42.54 -0.52 -31.71
CA LEU A 9 -43.19 -1.84 -31.87
C LEU A 9 -42.04 -2.82 -32.25
N LEU A 10 -42.20 -4.15 -32.11
CA LEU A 10 -41.21 -5.11 -32.61
C LEU A 10 -41.16 -5.15 -34.15
N PRO A 11 -40.01 -5.57 -34.73
CA PRO A 11 -39.97 -6.45 -35.89
C PRO A 11 -39.50 -7.86 -35.51
N VAL A 12 -40.23 -8.87 -36.00
CA VAL A 12 -39.77 -10.27 -36.05
C VAL A 12 -38.82 -10.43 -37.23
N LEU A 13 -37.78 -11.26 -37.12
CA LEU A 13 -37.04 -11.76 -38.28
C LEU A 13 -37.00 -13.29 -38.27
N LEU A 14 -37.41 -13.88 -39.39
CA LEU A 14 -37.44 -15.31 -39.68
C LEU A 14 -36.55 -15.56 -40.91
N PHE A 15 -35.74 -16.62 -40.91
CA PHE A 15 -35.21 -17.19 -42.14
C PHE A 15 -35.15 -18.72 -42.09
N VAL A 16 -35.21 -19.33 -43.27
CA VAL A 16 -35.55 -20.75 -43.51
C VAL A 16 -34.66 -21.30 -44.63
N LEU A 17 -34.31 -22.60 -44.58
CA LEU A 17 -34.10 -23.59 -45.67
C LEU A 17 -33.81 -24.95 -44.96
N LEU A 18 -34.40 -26.13 -45.27
CA LEU A 18 -34.73 -26.85 -46.52
C LEU A 18 -33.49 -27.41 -47.25
N THR A 19 -33.50 -28.58 -47.90
CA THR A 19 -34.53 -29.62 -48.18
C THR A 19 -34.13 -30.97 -47.51
N THR A 20 -34.56 -32.22 -47.79
CA THR A 20 -35.38 -32.96 -48.80
C THR A 20 -35.85 -34.30 -48.15
N GLY A 21 -36.68 -35.19 -48.71
CA GLY A 21 -37.52 -35.16 -49.92
C GLY A 21 -38.23 -36.52 -50.19
N CYS A 22 -39.38 -36.49 -50.90
CA CYS A 22 -40.04 -37.50 -51.78
C CYS A 22 -40.03 -39.03 -51.49
N ARG A 23 -41.07 -39.86 -51.79
CA ARG A 23 -42.48 -39.68 -52.25
C ARG A 23 -43.17 -41.08 -52.32
N HIS A 24 -44.52 -41.13 -52.13
CA HIS A 24 -45.45 -42.19 -52.63
C HIS A 24 -45.26 -43.65 -52.11
N ALA A 25 -46.23 -44.59 -52.19
CA ALA A 25 -47.69 -44.54 -52.40
C ALA A 25 -48.38 -45.82 -51.83
N SER A 26 -49.70 -45.92 -51.96
CA SER A 26 -50.65 -46.89 -51.38
C SER A 26 -50.53 -48.38 -51.78
N SER A 27 -50.84 -49.27 -50.82
CA SER A 27 -51.61 -50.53 -51.02
C SER A 27 -52.19 -51.04 -49.68
N SER A 28 -53.01 -52.09 -49.70
CA SER A 28 -53.75 -52.68 -48.55
C SER A 28 -53.29 -54.10 -48.22
N SER A 29 -53.72 -54.64 -47.06
CA SER A 29 -53.79 -56.08 -46.67
C SER A 29 -52.45 -56.86 -46.70
N ASP A 30 -52.00 -57.58 -45.65
CA ASP A 30 -52.73 -58.51 -44.77
C ASP A 30 -51.96 -58.86 -43.47
N ALA A 31 -52.60 -59.66 -42.62
CA ALA A 31 -52.05 -60.57 -41.60
C ALA A 31 -51.49 -60.01 -40.27
N GLU A 32 -51.66 -60.82 -39.23
CA GLU A 32 -51.38 -60.52 -37.82
C GLU A 32 -49.96 -60.95 -37.38
N ASN A 33 -49.41 -60.24 -36.39
CA ASN A 33 -48.61 -60.89 -35.33
C ASN A 33 -48.70 -60.02 -34.06
N PRO A 34 -48.83 -60.57 -32.84
CA PRO A 34 -49.23 -59.79 -31.66
C PRO A 34 -48.03 -59.31 -30.82
N GLY A 35 -48.30 -58.32 -29.95
CA GLY A 35 -47.54 -58.17 -28.70
C GLY A 35 -46.74 -56.88 -28.53
N THR A 36 -47.40 -55.79 -28.16
CA THR A 36 -46.89 -54.89 -27.11
C THR A 36 -48.05 -54.10 -26.51
N ASN A 37 -48.20 -54.14 -25.19
CA ASN A 37 -49.12 -53.22 -24.51
C ASN A 37 -48.61 -51.77 -24.70
N PRO A 38 -49.50 -50.77 -24.84
CA PRO A 38 -49.10 -49.39 -24.64
C PRO A 38 -48.56 -49.25 -23.22
N ALA A 39 -47.35 -48.71 -23.08
CA ALA A 39 -46.76 -48.49 -21.76
C ALA A 39 -47.64 -47.52 -20.97
N VAL A 40 -48.21 -48.00 -19.86
CA VAL A 40 -48.90 -47.14 -18.90
C VAL A 40 -47.93 -46.04 -18.47
N PRO A 41 -48.30 -44.74 -18.54
CA PRO A 41 -47.42 -43.68 -18.10
C PRO A 41 -47.11 -43.88 -16.62
N GLN A 42 -45.85 -44.22 -16.32
CA GLN A 42 -45.39 -44.23 -14.93
C GLN A 42 -45.51 -42.80 -14.39
N ASN A 43 -46.12 -42.65 -13.22
CA ASN A 43 -46.07 -41.38 -12.50
C ASN A 43 -44.59 -40.96 -12.37
N PRO A 44 -44.23 -39.69 -12.66
CA PRO A 44 -42.87 -39.20 -12.51
C PRO A 44 -42.42 -39.39 -11.06
N TYR A 45 -41.13 -39.69 -10.85
CA TYR A 45 -40.64 -39.97 -9.50
C TYR A 45 -40.78 -38.72 -8.61
N GLU A 46 -41.49 -38.88 -7.48
CA GLU A 46 -41.76 -37.79 -6.55
C GLU A 46 -40.65 -37.68 -5.51
N LEU A 47 -39.55 -37.02 -5.90
CA LEU A 47 -38.51 -36.52 -4.99
C LEU A 47 -39.13 -35.60 -3.94
N THR A 48 -38.87 -35.85 -2.66
CA THR A 48 -39.46 -35.10 -1.55
C THR A 48 -38.60 -33.88 -1.15
N GLU A 49 -39.19 -32.97 -0.34
CA GLU A 49 -38.43 -31.92 0.36
C GLU A 49 -37.27 -32.52 1.17
N ALA A 50 -37.50 -33.63 1.88
CA ALA A 50 -36.47 -34.26 2.72
C ALA A 50 -35.28 -34.76 1.90
N ASP A 51 -35.53 -35.33 0.71
CA ASP A 51 -34.47 -35.79 -0.20
C ASP A 51 -33.61 -34.63 -0.70
N VAL A 52 -34.22 -33.50 -1.05
CA VAL A 52 -33.49 -32.29 -1.47
C VAL A 52 -32.68 -31.71 -0.32
N LEU A 53 -33.26 -31.60 0.88
CA LEU A 53 -32.54 -31.06 2.04
C LEU A 53 -31.37 -31.98 2.46
N ALA A 54 -31.55 -33.30 2.42
CA ALA A 54 -30.49 -34.27 2.68
C ALA A 54 -29.39 -34.20 1.61
N ALA A 55 -29.76 -34.17 0.33
CA ALA A 55 -28.82 -34.11 -0.79
C ALA A 55 -27.89 -32.88 -0.76
N PHE A 56 -28.31 -31.76 -0.15
CA PHE A 56 -27.48 -30.55 -0.02
C PHE A 56 -26.97 -30.28 1.39
N GLY A 57 -27.16 -31.22 2.34
CA GLY A 57 -26.76 -31.05 3.73
C GLY A 57 -27.34 -29.77 4.33
N LEU A 58 -28.64 -29.57 4.17
CA LEU A 58 -29.38 -28.39 4.63
C LEU A 58 -30.14 -28.70 5.92
N GLN A 59 -30.00 -27.80 6.90
CA GLN A 59 -30.68 -27.88 8.19
C GLN A 59 -31.42 -26.57 8.46
N ARG A 60 -32.71 -26.67 8.79
CA ARG A 60 -33.56 -25.53 9.13
C ARG A 60 -32.99 -24.79 10.35
N GLY A 61 -33.01 -23.46 10.33
CA GLY A 61 -32.49 -22.60 11.40
C GLY A 61 -30.97 -22.39 11.42
N ASN A 62 -30.19 -23.19 10.66
CA ASN A 62 -28.72 -23.06 10.59
C ASN A 62 -28.22 -22.22 9.40
N ILE A 63 -29.12 -21.79 8.51
CA ILE A 63 -28.85 -21.09 7.24
C ILE A 63 -30.10 -20.28 6.85
N THR A 64 -29.95 -19.17 6.11
CA THR A 64 -31.10 -18.43 5.56
C THR A 64 -31.79 -19.21 4.42
N ALA A 65 -33.01 -18.81 4.06
CA ALA A 65 -33.75 -19.46 2.97
C ALA A 65 -33.14 -19.15 1.59
N SER A 66 -32.62 -17.93 1.40
CA SER A 66 -31.89 -17.49 0.22
C SER A 66 -30.57 -18.26 0.04
N ALA A 67 -29.76 -18.40 1.10
CA ALA A 67 -28.52 -19.16 1.06
C ALA A 67 -28.78 -20.67 0.85
N ALA A 68 -29.84 -21.23 1.46
CA ALA A 68 -30.25 -22.61 1.20
C ALA A 68 -30.65 -22.84 -0.27
N ALA A 69 -31.43 -21.93 -0.87
CA ALA A 69 -31.82 -22.00 -2.28
C ALA A 69 -30.61 -21.84 -3.23
N LYS A 70 -29.69 -20.91 -2.92
CA LYS A 70 -28.41 -20.76 -3.65
C LYS A 70 -27.55 -22.02 -3.55
N LYS A 71 -27.47 -22.66 -2.38
CA LYS A 71 -26.69 -23.89 -2.16
C LYS A 71 -27.24 -25.07 -2.96
N ILE A 72 -28.56 -25.17 -3.16
CA ILE A 72 -29.17 -26.16 -4.07
C ILE A 72 -28.79 -25.90 -5.53
N ALA A 73 -28.90 -24.65 -6.00
CA ALA A 73 -28.58 -24.31 -7.38
C ALA A 73 -27.09 -24.50 -7.72
N ASN A 74 -26.20 -24.01 -6.85
CA ASN A 74 -24.78 -23.83 -7.13
C ASN A 74 -23.86 -24.86 -6.45
N GLY A 75 -24.24 -25.41 -5.30
CA GLY A 75 -23.40 -26.31 -4.51
C GLY A 75 -23.24 -27.71 -5.12
N MET A 76 -22.34 -28.52 -4.57
CA MET A 76 -22.25 -29.94 -4.92
C MET A 76 -23.22 -30.75 -4.03
N PRO A 77 -23.99 -31.70 -4.56
CA PRO A 77 -24.80 -32.58 -3.73
C PRO A 77 -23.89 -33.53 -2.95
N ALA A 78 -24.17 -33.72 -1.66
CA ALA A 78 -23.64 -34.83 -0.89
C ALA A 78 -24.10 -36.17 -1.52
N GLY A 79 -23.27 -37.21 -1.43
CA GLY A 79 -23.44 -38.48 -2.12
C GLY A 79 -24.70 -39.25 -1.71
N SER A 80 -25.82 -38.91 -2.35
CA SER A 80 -27.19 -39.25 -1.94
C SER A 80 -27.92 -40.19 -2.92
N GLY A 81 -27.20 -40.73 -3.92
CA GLY A 81 -27.78 -41.52 -5.02
C GLY A 81 -28.53 -40.69 -6.09
N ILE A 82 -28.92 -39.47 -5.75
CA ILE A 82 -29.66 -38.55 -6.63
C ILE A 82 -28.69 -37.84 -7.59
N THR A 83 -28.87 -38.05 -8.89
CA THR A 83 -28.17 -37.30 -9.94
C THR A 83 -29.03 -36.11 -10.36
N PHE A 84 -28.56 -34.88 -10.14
CA PHE A 84 -29.25 -33.66 -10.62
C PHE A 84 -28.70 -33.23 -11.99
N THR A 85 -29.60 -32.94 -12.94
CA THR A 85 -29.28 -32.47 -14.30
C THR A 85 -29.66 -31.00 -14.52
N GLU A 86 -30.62 -30.47 -13.76
CA GLU A 86 -30.95 -29.04 -13.72
C GLU A 86 -31.29 -28.64 -12.28
N ARG A 87 -30.81 -27.48 -11.83
CA ARG A 87 -31.11 -26.92 -10.51
C ARG A 87 -31.14 -25.41 -10.60
N ASN A 88 -32.27 -24.80 -10.26
CA ASN A 88 -32.48 -23.36 -10.30
C ASN A 88 -33.24 -22.92 -9.05
N PHE A 89 -32.78 -21.88 -8.35
CA PHE A 89 -33.66 -21.18 -7.42
C PHE A 89 -34.70 -20.36 -8.19
N VAL A 90 -35.88 -20.21 -7.61
CA VAL A 90 -37.05 -19.60 -8.28
C VAL A 90 -37.60 -18.45 -7.46
N ALA A 91 -37.66 -18.64 -6.14
CA ALA A 91 -38.06 -17.64 -5.17
C ALA A 91 -37.41 -17.93 -3.81
N TYR A 92 -37.26 -16.92 -2.98
CA TYR A 92 -36.92 -17.06 -1.55
C TYR A 92 -37.40 -15.83 -0.78
N ASP A 93 -37.64 -16.02 0.51
CA ASP A 93 -37.96 -14.96 1.45
C ASP A 93 -37.36 -15.33 2.82
N ASP A 94 -36.30 -14.61 3.21
CA ASP A 94 -35.59 -14.82 4.47
C ASP A 94 -36.35 -14.33 5.71
N GLU A 95 -37.37 -13.48 5.54
CA GLU A 95 -38.24 -13.05 6.63
C GLU A 95 -39.32 -14.10 6.90
N ALA A 96 -39.92 -14.65 5.84
CA ALA A 96 -40.88 -15.75 5.94
C ALA A 96 -40.22 -17.12 6.22
N GLY A 97 -38.91 -17.25 6.00
CA GLY A 97 -38.16 -18.49 6.13
C GLY A 97 -38.58 -19.54 5.11
N THR A 98 -38.78 -19.13 3.86
CA THR A 98 -39.27 -19.99 2.76
C THR A 98 -38.44 -19.84 1.50
N PHE A 99 -38.34 -20.89 0.70
CA PHE A 99 -37.79 -20.81 -0.65
C PHE A 99 -38.47 -21.76 -1.62
N THR A 100 -38.19 -21.61 -2.91
CA THR A 100 -38.67 -22.49 -3.97
C THR A 100 -37.57 -22.72 -5.00
N VAL A 101 -37.36 -23.98 -5.37
CA VAL A 101 -36.39 -24.42 -6.38
C VAL A 101 -37.09 -25.20 -7.50
N LYS A 102 -36.53 -25.14 -8.71
CA LYS A 102 -36.82 -26.08 -9.80
C LYS A 102 -35.64 -27.05 -9.91
N VAL A 103 -35.92 -28.34 -9.88
CA VAL A 103 -34.91 -29.41 -9.93
C VAL A 103 -35.32 -30.49 -10.92
N LYS A 104 -34.35 -30.99 -11.70
CA LYS A 104 -34.51 -32.12 -12.61
C LYS A 104 -33.35 -33.08 -12.42
N GLY A 105 -33.58 -34.36 -12.71
CA GLY A 105 -32.57 -35.38 -12.52
C GLY A 105 -33.12 -36.79 -12.52
N THR A 106 -32.36 -37.69 -11.91
CA THR A 106 -32.65 -39.12 -11.78
C THR A 106 -32.36 -39.57 -10.34
N ASN A 107 -33.30 -40.27 -9.71
CA ASN A 107 -33.07 -41.01 -8.46
C ASN A 107 -33.52 -42.47 -8.63
N GLU A 108 -32.77 -43.43 -8.09
CA GLU A 108 -33.00 -44.88 -8.28
C GLU A 108 -33.20 -45.31 -9.75
N GLY A 109 -32.59 -44.61 -10.71
CA GLY A 109 -32.78 -44.82 -12.15
C GLY A 109 -34.09 -44.26 -12.74
N LYS A 110 -34.96 -43.62 -11.94
CA LYS A 110 -36.21 -42.97 -12.36
C LYS A 110 -36.02 -41.47 -12.50
N ASN A 111 -36.55 -40.87 -13.56
CA ASN A 111 -36.42 -39.44 -13.81
C ASN A 111 -37.45 -38.60 -13.04
N PHE A 112 -37.04 -37.40 -12.62
CA PHE A 112 -37.89 -36.39 -12.01
C PHE A 112 -37.67 -35.00 -12.63
N SER A 113 -38.69 -34.15 -12.59
CA SER A 113 -38.64 -32.74 -12.99
C SER A 113 -39.72 -31.99 -12.22
N GLN A 114 -39.33 -31.19 -11.23
CA GLN A 114 -40.26 -30.61 -10.25
C GLN A 114 -39.95 -29.16 -9.89
N LYS A 115 -40.93 -28.52 -9.28
CA LYS A 115 -40.81 -27.26 -8.54
C LYS A 115 -41.17 -27.54 -7.08
N ILE A 116 -40.20 -27.44 -6.18
CA ILE A 116 -40.35 -27.80 -4.77
C ILE A 116 -40.27 -26.51 -3.94
N SER A 117 -41.29 -26.26 -3.14
CA SER A 117 -41.34 -25.17 -2.16
C SER A 117 -41.03 -25.72 -0.76
N VAL A 118 -40.24 -24.97 -0.01
CA VAL A 118 -39.61 -25.35 1.26
C VAL A 118 -39.90 -24.28 2.30
N ALA A 119 -40.17 -24.69 3.54
CA ALA A 119 -40.54 -23.80 4.63
C ALA A 119 -39.85 -24.15 5.96
N GLY A 120 -39.94 -23.24 6.93
CA GLY A 120 -39.36 -23.39 8.26
C GLY A 120 -37.88 -23.06 8.34
N PHE A 121 -37.31 -22.37 7.35
CA PHE A 121 -35.95 -21.81 7.39
C PHE A 121 -35.97 -20.47 8.15
N THR A 122 -36.44 -20.50 9.40
CA THR A 122 -36.45 -19.34 10.31
C THR A 122 -35.05 -18.71 10.37
N HIS A 123 -34.97 -17.39 10.19
CA HIS A 123 -33.70 -16.69 10.09
C HIS A 123 -32.77 -16.98 11.31
N PRO A 124 -31.50 -17.40 11.11
CA PRO A 124 -30.62 -17.86 12.21
C PRO A 124 -30.34 -16.86 13.34
N LEU A 125 -30.60 -15.56 13.12
CA LEU A 125 -30.50 -14.52 14.15
C LEU A 125 -31.82 -14.21 14.88
N ALA A 126 -32.91 -14.96 14.62
CA ALA A 126 -34.21 -14.74 15.27
C ALA A 126 -34.10 -14.86 16.80
N GLY A 127 -34.72 -13.91 17.52
CA GLY A 127 -34.67 -13.85 18.99
C GLY A 127 -33.34 -13.36 19.58
N LYS A 128 -32.27 -13.20 18.78
CA LYS A 128 -31.02 -12.57 19.23
C LYS A 128 -31.17 -11.03 19.26
N THR A 129 -30.33 -10.37 20.06
CA THR A 129 -30.23 -8.90 20.06
C THR A 129 -28.76 -8.46 19.97
N ILE A 130 -28.53 -7.21 19.59
CA ILE A 130 -27.18 -6.62 19.53
C ILE A 130 -26.70 -6.30 20.95
N GLN A 131 -25.60 -6.91 21.39
CA GLN A 131 -25.03 -6.73 22.73
C GLN A 131 -24.05 -5.55 22.77
N SER A 132 -23.09 -5.51 21.84
CA SER A 132 -22.08 -4.44 21.77
C SER A 132 -21.49 -4.30 20.38
N LEU A 133 -20.92 -3.13 20.10
CA LEU A 133 -19.99 -2.97 18.99
C LEU A 133 -18.72 -3.79 19.27
N ALA A 134 -18.20 -4.48 18.25
CA ALA A 134 -16.91 -5.16 18.32
C ALA A 134 -15.84 -4.36 17.56
N ASP A 135 -16.11 -3.99 16.30
CA ASP A 135 -15.26 -3.07 15.52
C ASP A 135 -16.13 -2.13 14.65
N CYS A 136 -15.63 -0.92 14.38
CA CYS A 136 -16.13 -0.03 13.32
C CYS A 136 -15.03 0.97 12.93
N GLU A 137 -14.45 0.76 11.76
CA GLU A 137 -13.37 1.55 11.15
C GLU A 137 -13.89 2.16 9.85
N LEU A 138 -13.99 3.50 9.74
CA LEU A 138 -14.40 4.15 8.48
C LEU A 138 -13.36 3.93 7.39
N ASN A 139 -13.83 3.79 6.15
CA ASN A 139 -12.99 3.95 4.98
C ASN A 139 -13.05 5.40 4.48
N LEU A 140 -12.01 6.19 4.77
CA LEU A 140 -11.87 7.59 4.32
C LEU A 140 -10.84 7.74 3.18
N ASP A 141 -10.29 6.65 2.67
CA ASP A 141 -9.16 6.68 1.72
C ASP A 141 -9.54 7.37 0.40
N ASP A 142 -10.75 7.10 -0.10
CA ASP A 142 -11.33 7.73 -1.30
C ASP A 142 -11.75 9.19 -1.06
N ALA A 143 -12.10 9.52 0.19
CA ALA A 143 -12.47 10.87 0.59
C ALA A 143 -11.25 11.79 0.68
N ILE A 144 -10.14 11.28 1.21
CA ILE A 144 -8.86 11.99 1.32
C ILE A 144 -8.17 12.09 -0.05
N GLU A 145 -8.29 11.07 -0.91
CA GLU A 145 -7.74 11.11 -2.27
C GLU A 145 -8.32 12.25 -3.12
N HIS A 146 -9.58 12.63 -2.89
CA HIS A 146 -10.32 13.60 -3.68
C HIS A 146 -10.80 14.83 -2.89
N ASN A 147 -10.29 15.03 -1.67
CA ASN A 147 -10.71 16.09 -0.72
C ASN A 147 -12.25 16.19 -0.51
N TYR A 148 -13.02 15.11 -0.65
CA TYR A 148 -14.49 15.20 -0.67
C TYR A 148 -15.07 15.82 0.60
N SER A 149 -15.99 16.77 0.46
CA SER A 149 -16.82 17.23 1.57
C SER A 149 -17.65 16.09 2.17
N LEU A 150 -18.02 16.22 3.45
CA LEU A 150 -18.74 15.19 4.20
C LEU A 150 -20.01 14.72 3.48
N THR A 151 -20.80 15.65 2.95
CA THR A 151 -22.03 15.37 2.22
C THR A 151 -21.75 14.65 0.89
N LYS A 152 -20.68 15.00 0.16
CA LYS A 152 -20.25 14.35 -1.08
C LYS A 152 -19.78 12.91 -0.84
N TYR A 153 -18.93 12.70 0.16
CA TYR A 153 -18.51 11.36 0.58
C TYR A 153 -19.71 10.47 0.96
N ILE A 154 -20.66 11.01 1.76
CA ILE A 154 -21.90 10.31 2.12
C ILE A 154 -22.72 9.94 0.87
N ALA A 155 -22.75 10.78 -0.16
CA ALA A 155 -23.41 10.47 -1.42
C ALA A 155 -22.68 9.37 -2.21
N GLU A 156 -21.34 9.40 -2.30
CA GLU A 156 -20.55 8.42 -3.03
C GLU A 156 -20.58 7.01 -2.40
N VAL A 157 -20.40 6.90 -1.08
CA VAL A 157 -20.40 5.59 -0.41
C VAL A 157 -21.79 4.94 -0.40
N ASN A 158 -22.88 5.72 -0.32
CA ASN A 158 -24.24 5.19 -0.35
C ASN A 158 -24.69 4.69 -1.75
N LYS A 159 -23.89 4.88 -2.81
CA LYS A 159 -24.10 4.21 -4.10
C LYS A 159 -23.84 2.70 -4.02
N ASP A 160 -23.05 2.27 -3.04
CA ASP A 160 -22.86 0.88 -2.65
C ASP A 160 -23.85 0.54 -1.50
N PRO A 161 -24.85 -0.32 -1.72
CA PRO A 161 -25.82 -0.68 -0.70
C PRO A 161 -25.26 -1.64 0.37
N SER A 162 -24.09 -2.25 0.16
CA SER A 162 -23.45 -3.15 1.13
C SER A 162 -22.76 -2.39 2.26
N GLY A 163 -22.20 -1.21 1.96
CA GLY A 163 -21.39 -0.43 2.89
C GLY A 163 -19.90 -0.79 2.89
N ALA A 164 -19.43 -1.67 2.01
CA ALA A 164 -18.01 -1.98 1.85
C ALA A 164 -17.17 -0.75 1.44
N LYS A 165 -17.78 0.24 0.76
CA LYS A 165 -17.15 1.56 0.53
C LYS A 165 -17.08 2.47 1.77
N LEU A 166 -17.95 2.26 2.76
CA LEU A 166 -18.10 3.14 3.93
C LEU A 166 -17.17 2.75 5.09
N VAL A 167 -16.92 1.46 5.27
CA VAL A 167 -16.17 0.92 6.42
C VAL A 167 -15.13 -0.09 5.96
N LYS A 168 -13.93 -0.02 6.53
CA LYS A 168 -12.89 -1.07 6.40
C LYS A 168 -13.22 -2.29 7.25
N LYS A 169 -13.90 -2.08 8.38
CA LYS A 169 -14.44 -3.10 9.28
C LYS A 169 -15.72 -2.62 9.94
N LEU A 170 -16.65 -3.53 10.16
CA LEU A 170 -17.83 -3.31 10.99
C LEU A 170 -18.32 -4.65 11.54
N SER A 171 -18.36 -4.80 12.87
CA SER A 171 -18.79 -6.03 13.52
C SER A 171 -19.43 -5.80 14.89
N PHE A 172 -20.28 -6.73 15.32
CA PHE A 172 -21.08 -6.64 16.53
C PHE A 172 -21.16 -7.97 17.26
N LEU A 173 -21.04 -7.95 18.59
CA LEU A 173 -21.33 -9.11 19.43
C LEU A 173 -22.85 -9.18 19.69
N LEU A 174 -23.41 -10.39 19.66
CA LEU A 174 -24.81 -10.65 19.98
C LEU A 174 -25.03 -11.03 21.45
N SER A 175 -26.30 -11.04 21.88
CA SER A 175 -26.73 -11.29 23.26
C SER A 175 -26.52 -12.73 23.77
N ASP A 176 -25.90 -13.60 22.98
CA ASP A 176 -25.37 -14.90 23.44
C ASP A 176 -23.88 -14.83 23.85
N PHE A 177 -23.24 -13.66 23.71
CA PHE A 177 -21.84 -13.37 24.05
C PHE A 177 -20.79 -14.21 23.30
N VAL A 178 -21.20 -14.96 22.26
CA VAL A 178 -20.31 -15.84 21.48
C VAL A 178 -20.43 -15.59 19.97
N THR A 179 -21.62 -15.24 19.48
CA THR A 179 -21.81 -14.89 18.06
C THR A 179 -21.38 -13.46 17.80
N THR A 180 -20.33 -13.28 17.01
CA THR A 180 -20.05 -12.02 16.31
C THR A 180 -20.72 -12.04 14.94
N ILE A 181 -21.31 -10.92 14.52
CA ILE A 181 -21.73 -10.68 13.13
C ILE A 181 -20.85 -9.61 12.49
N GLU A 182 -20.53 -9.77 11.21
CA GLU A 182 -19.58 -8.93 10.45
C GLU A 182 -20.19 -8.49 9.12
N LEU A 183 -19.75 -7.34 8.60
CA LEU A 183 -20.26 -6.79 7.34
C LEU A 183 -20.16 -7.80 6.18
N GLY A 184 -21.22 -7.92 5.37
CA GLY A 184 -21.24 -8.74 4.15
C GLY A 184 -22.44 -9.68 4.04
N GLU A 185 -22.43 -10.48 2.97
CA GLU A 185 -23.34 -11.60 2.73
C GLU A 185 -22.73 -12.88 3.34
N HIS A 186 -23.43 -13.48 4.30
CA HIS A 186 -23.08 -14.76 4.93
C HIS A 186 -24.23 -15.77 4.77
N ASP A 187 -23.94 -17.07 4.92
CA ASP A 187 -24.96 -18.13 4.90
C ASP A 187 -26.08 -17.92 5.95
N THR A 188 -25.77 -17.23 7.06
CA THR A 188 -26.65 -17.13 8.24
C THR A 188 -27.32 -15.77 8.42
N TYR A 189 -26.87 -14.73 7.69
CA TYR A 189 -27.43 -13.37 7.69
C TYR A 189 -26.76 -12.54 6.59
N THR A 190 -27.32 -11.38 6.25
CA THR A 190 -26.58 -10.32 5.52
C THR A 190 -26.56 -9.06 6.37
N LEU A 191 -25.37 -8.51 6.63
CA LEU A 191 -25.18 -7.27 7.39
C LEU A 191 -24.65 -6.19 6.44
N ALA A 192 -25.46 -5.15 6.22
CA ALA A 192 -25.11 -3.99 5.40
C ALA A 192 -24.92 -2.74 6.26
N ALA A 193 -24.34 -1.68 5.67
CA ALA A 193 -24.25 -0.37 6.31
C ALA A 193 -24.45 0.79 5.32
N ARG A 194 -25.13 1.85 5.78
CA ARG A 194 -25.30 3.11 5.04
C ARG A 194 -24.77 4.30 5.82
N ALA A 195 -24.36 5.36 5.12
CA ALA A 195 -23.86 6.59 5.75
C ALA A 195 -24.99 7.60 5.94
N ARG A 196 -24.97 8.35 7.04
CA ARG A 196 -25.79 9.55 7.23
C ARG A 196 -24.98 10.66 7.90
N GLU A 197 -25.29 11.90 7.58
CA GLU A 197 -24.67 13.07 8.23
C GLU A 197 -25.18 13.22 9.68
N ALA A 198 -24.28 13.60 10.59
CA ALA A 198 -24.57 13.79 12.00
C ALA A 198 -23.83 15.02 12.57
N GLY A 199 -24.01 16.18 11.92
CA GLY A 199 -23.12 17.33 12.11
C GLY A 199 -21.80 17.05 11.41
N THR A 200 -20.66 17.39 12.01
CA THR A 200 -19.30 17.15 11.47
C THR A 200 -18.83 15.68 11.53
N GLN A 201 -19.78 14.73 11.60
CA GLN A 201 -19.52 13.30 11.78
C GLN A 201 -20.29 12.46 10.75
N VAL A 202 -19.67 11.36 10.33
CA VAL A 202 -20.35 10.27 9.61
C VAL A 202 -21.03 9.38 10.64
N TRP A 203 -22.33 9.19 10.53
CA TRP A 203 -23.06 8.16 11.25
C TRP A 203 -23.18 6.92 10.37
N VAL A 204 -22.48 5.85 10.78
CA VAL A 204 -22.63 4.51 10.20
C VAL A 204 -23.96 3.93 10.69
N ARG A 205 -24.88 3.66 9.75
CA ARG A 205 -26.18 3.02 10.01
C ARG A 205 -26.12 1.55 9.55
N PRO A 206 -25.76 0.61 10.43
CA PRO A 206 -25.88 -0.82 10.15
C PRO A 206 -27.35 -1.25 10.00
N SER A 207 -27.58 -2.25 9.17
CA SER A 207 -28.83 -3.01 9.11
C SER A 207 -28.54 -4.47 8.77
N VAL A 208 -29.13 -5.41 9.51
CA VAL A 208 -29.30 -6.78 8.99
C VAL A 208 -30.42 -6.70 7.97
N VAL A 209 -30.24 -7.35 6.81
CA VAL A 209 -31.23 -7.36 5.73
C VAL A 209 -31.69 -8.78 5.42
N PHE A 210 -33.01 -8.94 5.30
CA PHE A 210 -33.63 -10.11 4.70
C PHE A 210 -33.57 -9.98 3.18
N ARG A 211 -33.37 -11.11 2.50
CA ARG A 211 -33.34 -11.15 1.04
C ARG A 211 -34.61 -11.80 0.53
N LYS A 212 -35.18 -11.20 -0.52
CA LYS A 212 -36.41 -11.66 -1.13
C LYS A 212 -36.25 -11.75 -2.65
N LEU A 213 -36.82 -12.78 -3.24
CA LEU A 213 -36.91 -12.96 -4.68
C LEU A 213 -38.29 -13.55 -4.98
N ALA A 214 -39.10 -12.82 -5.73
CA ALA A 214 -40.35 -13.33 -6.30
C ALA A 214 -40.06 -14.13 -7.59
N GLU A 215 -40.92 -15.08 -7.95
CA GLU A 215 -40.75 -15.86 -9.18
C GLU A 215 -40.85 -14.95 -10.42
N GLY A 216 -39.73 -14.84 -11.15
CA GLY A 216 -39.61 -13.93 -12.31
C GLY A 216 -39.36 -12.46 -11.95
N GLY A 217 -39.18 -12.13 -10.68
CA GLY A 217 -38.78 -10.80 -10.20
C GLY A 217 -37.26 -10.63 -10.10
N THR A 218 -36.85 -9.49 -9.55
CA THR A 218 -35.46 -9.21 -9.12
C THR A 218 -35.27 -9.54 -7.64
N GLU A 219 -34.01 -9.64 -7.19
CA GLU A 219 -33.70 -9.71 -5.76
C GLU A 219 -33.94 -8.35 -5.07
N GLU A 220 -34.58 -8.38 -3.90
CA GLU A 220 -34.87 -7.24 -3.05
C GLU A 220 -34.25 -7.44 -1.65
N PHE A 221 -33.86 -6.34 -1.01
CA PHE A 221 -33.28 -6.32 0.34
C PHE A 221 -34.19 -5.53 1.29
N VAL A 222 -34.67 -6.17 2.35
CA VAL A 222 -35.60 -5.60 3.34
C VAL A 222 -34.91 -5.46 4.69
N GLU A 223 -34.96 -4.29 5.33
CA GLU A 223 -34.33 -4.07 6.64
C GLU A 223 -35.01 -4.91 7.74
N ASN A 224 -34.26 -5.80 8.39
CA ASN A 224 -34.73 -6.59 9.53
C ASN A 224 -34.82 -5.69 10.77
N THR A 225 -36.04 -5.23 11.08
CA THR A 225 -36.31 -4.30 12.19
C THR A 225 -36.20 -4.92 13.59
N SER A 226 -36.07 -6.25 13.72
CA SER A 226 -35.95 -6.91 15.03
C SER A 226 -34.58 -6.69 15.69
N LEU A 227 -33.52 -6.49 14.89
CA LEU A 227 -32.15 -6.27 15.37
C LEU A 227 -31.84 -4.77 15.45
N SER A 228 -32.16 -4.16 16.59
CA SER A 228 -31.93 -2.73 16.81
C SER A 228 -30.49 -2.40 17.21
N PHE A 229 -29.85 -1.53 16.44
CA PHE A 229 -28.52 -0.96 16.71
C PHE A 229 -28.57 0.38 17.48
N THR A 230 -29.78 0.89 17.83
CA THR A 230 -29.97 2.26 18.33
C THR A 230 -29.14 2.58 19.57
N ARG A 231 -28.95 1.62 20.48
CA ARG A 231 -28.12 1.77 21.69
C ARG A 231 -26.64 2.11 21.39
N LEU A 232 -26.14 1.70 20.22
CA LEU A 232 -24.74 1.90 19.80
C LEU A 232 -24.52 3.17 18.97
N THR A 233 -25.56 3.98 18.75
CA THR A 233 -25.48 5.21 17.93
C THR A 233 -24.32 6.15 18.32
N PRO A 234 -23.96 6.35 19.61
CA PRO A 234 -22.79 7.16 19.97
C PRO A 234 -21.45 6.59 19.48
N GLN A 235 -21.29 5.27 19.41
CA GLN A 235 -20.07 4.59 18.97
C GLN A 235 -19.97 4.44 17.44
N LEU A 236 -21.13 4.48 16.77
CA LEU A 236 -21.32 4.43 15.31
C LEU A 236 -21.28 5.82 14.65
N LYS A 237 -21.23 6.90 15.43
CA LYS A 237 -20.84 8.22 14.96
C LYS A 237 -19.32 8.32 14.98
N LYS A 238 -18.74 8.63 13.81
CA LYS A 238 -17.30 8.66 13.59
C LYS A 238 -16.91 10.04 13.07
N ASN A 239 -15.80 10.58 13.59
CA ASN A 239 -15.27 11.84 13.13
C ASN A 239 -14.82 11.73 11.66
N TYR A 240 -15.02 12.80 10.90
CA TYR A 240 -14.43 12.94 9.58
C TYR A 240 -12.93 13.30 9.68
N PHE A 241 -12.22 13.25 8.55
CA PHE A 241 -10.77 13.46 8.51
C PHE A 241 -10.36 14.92 8.81
N LYS A 242 -9.10 15.13 9.17
CA LYS A 242 -8.46 16.43 9.41
C LYS A 242 -7.09 16.49 8.74
N ALA A 243 -6.47 17.67 8.73
CA ALA A 243 -5.15 17.94 8.14
C ALA A 243 -4.10 16.83 8.37
N ARG A 244 -3.88 16.44 9.63
CA ARG A 244 -2.94 15.36 10.01
C ARG A 244 -3.22 14.01 9.33
N ASP A 245 -4.49 13.70 9.10
CA ASP A 245 -4.93 12.42 8.55
C ASP A 245 -4.71 12.42 7.02
N VAL A 246 -4.89 13.58 6.37
CA VAL A 246 -4.48 13.86 4.98
C VAL A 246 -2.96 13.74 4.83
N PHE A 247 -2.19 14.39 5.71
CA PHE A 247 -0.72 14.35 5.68
C PHE A 247 -0.20 12.91 5.84
N GLN A 248 -0.76 12.13 6.76
CA GLN A 248 -0.37 10.73 6.96
C GLN A 248 -0.74 9.84 5.75
N TYR A 249 -1.90 10.07 5.11
CA TYR A 249 -2.30 9.37 3.89
C TYR A 249 -1.30 9.62 2.75
N ILE A 250 -1.00 10.89 2.48
CA ILE A 250 -0.05 11.30 1.42
C ILE A 250 1.34 10.70 1.70
N LEU A 251 1.82 10.81 2.94
CA LEU A 251 3.12 10.27 3.36
C LEU A 251 3.19 8.74 3.13
N ASN A 252 2.18 8.00 3.58
CA ASN A 252 2.10 6.54 3.41
C ASN A 252 2.14 6.13 1.92
N LYS A 253 1.53 6.94 1.03
CA LYS A 253 1.36 6.65 -0.40
C LYS A 253 2.54 7.10 -1.28
N THR A 254 3.44 7.93 -0.76
CA THR A 254 4.50 8.59 -1.57
C THR A 254 5.92 8.31 -1.07
N ALA A 255 6.12 8.09 0.24
CA ALA A 255 7.42 8.00 0.90
C ALA A 255 8.42 7.04 0.25
N ASP A 256 7.98 5.85 -0.17
CA ASP A 256 8.90 4.79 -0.64
C ASP A 256 9.59 5.14 -1.97
N SER A 257 9.05 6.16 -2.67
CA SER A 257 9.61 6.78 -3.88
C SER A 257 10.29 8.14 -3.63
N ALA A 258 10.41 8.60 -2.39
CA ALA A 258 10.85 9.94 -2.06
C ALA A 258 12.31 10.23 -2.45
N ILE A 259 13.24 9.32 -2.13
CA ILE A 259 14.68 9.60 -2.16
C ILE A 259 15.30 9.28 -3.53
N LYS A 260 15.96 10.28 -4.13
CA LYS A 260 16.82 10.13 -5.31
C LYS A 260 18.12 9.47 -4.84
N VAL A 261 18.45 8.32 -5.43
CA VAL A 261 19.74 7.64 -5.24
C VAL A 261 20.62 7.94 -6.45
N ASP A 262 21.89 8.26 -6.19
CA ASP A 262 22.91 8.51 -7.21
C ASP A 262 24.22 7.87 -6.75
N SER A 263 24.73 6.88 -7.48
CA SER A 263 25.93 6.13 -7.09
C SER A 263 27.23 6.91 -7.29
N THR A 264 27.16 8.13 -7.83
CA THR A 264 28.32 9.03 -7.98
C THR A 264 28.42 10.07 -6.87
N GLU A 265 27.32 10.33 -6.15
CA GLU A 265 27.24 11.30 -5.05
C GLU A 265 27.34 10.58 -3.69
N PHE A 266 28.07 11.14 -2.73
CA PHE A 266 28.14 10.63 -1.37
C PHE A 266 26.92 11.08 -0.56
N ALA A 267 26.35 10.18 0.25
CA ALA A 267 25.18 10.49 1.07
C ALA A 267 25.44 11.65 2.04
N SER A 268 26.70 11.86 2.44
CA SER A 268 27.08 12.98 3.31
C SER A 268 27.02 14.38 2.67
N SER A 269 26.87 14.50 1.35
CA SER A 269 26.59 15.81 0.72
C SER A 269 25.28 16.40 1.25
N PHE A 270 24.25 15.57 1.37
CA PHE A 270 22.93 15.93 1.88
C PHE A 270 22.95 16.24 3.37
N TYR A 271 23.75 15.50 4.16
CA TYR A 271 23.99 15.79 5.58
C TYR A 271 24.66 17.16 5.76
N ALA A 272 25.73 17.45 5.01
CA ALA A 272 26.42 18.74 5.08
C ALA A 272 25.51 19.91 4.65
N ALA A 273 24.72 19.73 3.58
CA ALA A 273 23.73 20.71 3.14
C ALA A 273 22.62 20.94 4.18
N ALA A 274 22.09 19.88 4.80
CA ALA A 274 21.06 19.96 5.84
C ALA A 274 21.57 20.66 7.12
N LYS A 275 22.81 20.35 7.52
CA LYS A 275 23.53 21.01 8.62
C LYS A 275 23.78 22.49 8.38
N SER A 276 24.17 22.86 7.14
CA SER A 276 24.44 24.25 6.74
C SER A 276 23.17 25.09 6.66
N THR A 277 22.10 24.58 6.04
CA THR A 277 20.90 25.35 5.70
C THR A 277 19.80 25.30 6.76
N GLY A 278 19.77 24.24 7.59
CA GLY A 278 18.63 23.96 8.44
C GLY A 278 17.40 23.41 7.69
N GLN A 279 17.55 22.98 6.43
CA GLN A 279 16.45 22.51 5.57
C GLN A 279 16.80 21.16 4.90
N ALA A 280 15.79 20.46 4.39
CA ALA A 280 16.00 19.25 3.60
C ALA A 280 16.46 19.62 2.16
N PRO A 281 17.57 19.10 1.63
CA PRO A 281 18.06 19.48 0.31
C PRO A 281 17.10 19.06 -0.82
N ILE A 282 16.72 19.98 -1.71
CA ILE A 282 15.76 19.72 -2.79
C ILE A 282 16.24 18.64 -3.80
N ASN A 283 17.56 18.49 -3.96
CA ASN A 283 18.17 17.45 -4.81
C ASN A 283 18.13 16.03 -4.20
N LEU A 284 17.84 15.89 -2.89
CA LEU A 284 17.65 14.58 -2.23
C LEU A 284 16.38 13.87 -2.71
N PHE A 285 15.39 14.63 -3.20
CA PHE A 285 14.07 14.10 -3.55
C PHE A 285 13.92 13.79 -5.04
N THR A 286 13.22 12.70 -5.39
CA THR A 286 12.90 12.38 -6.79
C THR A 286 11.85 13.33 -7.35
N ASP A 287 11.92 13.64 -8.64
CA ASP A 287 10.93 14.52 -9.27
C ASP A 287 9.55 13.85 -9.37
N THR A 288 9.50 12.52 -9.45
CA THR A 288 8.27 11.72 -9.31
C THR A 288 7.59 11.93 -7.94
N PHE A 289 8.36 12.04 -6.86
CA PHE A 289 7.83 12.36 -5.54
C PHE A 289 7.34 13.81 -5.49
N LYS A 290 8.14 14.77 -5.96
CA LYS A 290 7.78 16.20 -6.00
C LYS A 290 6.47 16.44 -6.75
N MET A 291 6.31 15.84 -7.94
CA MET A 291 5.07 15.92 -8.74
C MET A 291 3.86 15.34 -8.01
N LYS A 292 4.01 14.23 -7.27
CA LYS A 292 2.91 13.66 -6.47
C LYS A 292 2.51 14.59 -5.32
N ILE A 293 3.46 15.20 -4.59
CA ILE A 293 3.11 16.15 -3.52
C ILE A 293 2.49 17.41 -4.10
N GLN A 294 2.99 17.93 -5.22
CA GLN A 294 2.39 19.07 -5.92
C GLN A 294 0.94 18.80 -6.32
N ALA A 295 0.62 17.61 -6.84
CA ALA A 295 -0.76 17.26 -7.19
C ALA A 295 -1.72 17.27 -5.99
N TYR A 296 -1.25 16.84 -4.80
CA TYR A 296 -2.03 16.98 -3.56
C TYR A 296 -2.09 18.44 -3.06
N ALA A 297 -1.00 19.20 -3.18
CA ALA A 297 -0.99 20.61 -2.81
C ALA A 297 -1.98 21.42 -3.67
N ASP A 298 -2.05 21.17 -4.98
CA ASP A 298 -3.01 21.81 -5.88
C ASP A 298 -4.47 21.40 -5.58
N LEU A 299 -4.73 20.11 -5.28
CA LEU A 299 -6.04 19.59 -4.88
C LEU A 299 -6.56 20.17 -3.55
N TYR A 300 -5.66 20.47 -2.61
CA TYR A 300 -6.01 21.00 -1.29
C TYR A 300 -5.80 22.51 -1.16
N ARG A 301 -5.33 23.22 -2.20
CA ARG A 301 -4.99 24.65 -2.12
C ARG A 301 -6.19 25.55 -1.79
N THR A 302 -7.38 25.15 -2.20
CA THR A 302 -8.64 25.88 -2.05
C THR A 302 -9.70 25.01 -1.37
N GLN A 303 -10.87 25.59 -1.09
CA GLN A 303 -12.03 24.85 -0.62
C GLN A 303 -13.29 25.38 -1.30
N ASP A 304 -13.78 24.62 -2.29
CA ASP A 304 -15.11 24.77 -2.88
C ASP A 304 -16.17 23.97 -2.10
N THR A 305 -17.45 24.12 -2.47
CA THR A 305 -18.62 23.48 -1.82
C THR A 305 -18.52 21.94 -1.73
N ASP A 306 -17.83 21.32 -2.70
CA ASP A 306 -17.65 19.88 -2.80
C ASP A 306 -16.40 19.36 -2.05
N GLU A 307 -15.65 20.25 -1.39
CA GLU A 307 -14.35 19.98 -0.76
C GLU A 307 -14.39 20.14 0.77
N HIS A 308 -13.58 19.36 1.50
CA HIS A 308 -13.64 19.35 2.97
C HIS A 308 -12.80 20.45 3.63
N ILE A 309 -11.59 20.68 3.14
CA ILE A 309 -10.59 21.52 3.83
C ILE A 309 -9.54 22.06 2.84
N ALA A 310 -9.15 23.32 3.02
CA ALA A 310 -7.97 23.88 2.36
C ALA A 310 -6.71 23.66 3.22
N LEU A 311 -5.59 23.23 2.62
CA LEU A 311 -4.30 22.95 3.25
C LEU A 311 -3.14 23.39 2.36
N ASP A 312 -2.15 24.07 2.94
CA ASP A 312 -0.89 24.45 2.30
C ASP A 312 0.11 23.27 2.29
N ILE A 313 -0.21 22.18 1.59
CA ILE A 313 0.52 20.90 1.70
C ILE A 313 1.95 21.01 1.15
N SER A 314 2.93 20.58 1.95
CA SER A 314 4.35 20.58 1.64
C SER A 314 5.07 19.35 2.23
N TYR A 315 6.36 19.22 1.97
CA TYR A 315 7.19 18.07 2.35
C TYR A 315 8.59 18.50 2.83
N GLY A 316 9.21 17.68 3.68
CA GLY A 316 10.55 17.98 4.17
C GLY A 316 11.12 16.89 5.08
N ALA A 317 12.05 17.28 5.94
CA ALA A 317 12.55 16.45 7.03
C ALA A 317 12.23 17.10 8.39
N VAL A 318 12.03 16.28 9.42
CA VAL A 318 11.91 16.75 10.80
C VAL A 318 13.29 16.87 11.43
N GLN A 319 13.64 18.06 11.89
CA GLN A 319 14.91 18.43 12.52
C GLN A 319 16.16 18.17 11.64
N PRO A 320 16.19 18.60 10.36
CA PRO A 320 17.25 18.27 9.39
C PRO A 320 18.68 18.58 9.89
N LYS A 321 18.87 19.69 10.61
CA LYS A 321 20.18 20.06 11.23
C LYS A 321 20.53 19.22 12.46
N ASN A 322 19.54 18.63 13.13
CA ASN A 322 19.65 18.01 14.45
C ASN A 322 19.31 16.50 14.41
N GLY A 323 19.81 15.80 13.39
CA GLY A 323 19.66 14.35 13.22
C GLY A 323 18.46 13.91 12.36
N GLY A 324 17.72 14.86 11.81
CA GLY A 324 16.61 14.61 10.86
C GLY A 324 17.03 14.14 9.49
N ILE A 325 18.27 14.41 9.10
CA ILE A 325 18.98 13.83 7.96
C ILE A 325 20.33 13.35 8.49
N ASP A 326 20.69 12.10 8.17
CA ASP A 326 21.98 11.52 8.51
C ASP A 326 22.53 10.67 7.35
N ALA A 327 23.84 10.42 7.35
CA ALA A 327 24.55 9.74 6.27
C ALA A 327 25.59 8.75 6.78
N ASP A 328 25.88 7.75 5.94
CA ASP A 328 26.92 6.76 6.13
C ASP A 328 27.64 6.47 4.80
N ASP A 329 28.84 7.03 4.66
CA ASP A 329 29.66 6.95 3.44
C ASP A 329 30.49 5.64 3.37
N TYR A 330 30.40 4.75 4.37
CA TYR A 330 31.01 3.42 4.31
C TYR A 330 30.06 2.42 3.63
N THR A 331 28.77 2.52 3.95
CA THR A 331 27.71 1.67 3.39
C THR A 331 27.08 2.26 2.11
N GLY A 332 27.17 3.58 1.92
CA GLY A 332 26.55 4.32 0.81
C GLY A 332 25.07 4.57 1.05
N THR A 333 24.74 5.09 2.24
CA THR A 333 23.37 5.14 2.77
C THR A 333 23.00 6.51 3.33
N VAL A 334 21.79 6.99 3.03
CA VAL A 334 21.16 8.17 3.65
C VAL A 334 19.99 7.75 4.54
N LYS A 335 19.79 8.48 5.64
CA LYS A 335 18.69 8.36 6.60
C LYS A 335 17.95 9.69 6.72
N ILE A 336 16.63 9.65 6.75
CA ILE A 336 15.79 10.85 6.81
C ILE A 336 14.47 10.59 7.54
N ASN A 337 14.11 11.51 8.43
CA ASN A 337 12.81 11.58 9.08
C ASN A 337 11.85 12.36 8.17
N LEU A 338 11.39 11.75 7.08
CA LEU A 338 10.52 12.40 6.07
C LEU A 338 9.19 12.82 6.71
N CYS A 339 8.75 14.04 6.42
CA CYS A 339 7.42 14.51 6.80
C CYS A 339 6.61 15.08 5.62
N ILE A 340 5.29 15.03 5.79
CA ILE A 340 4.31 15.85 5.07
C ILE A 340 3.62 16.74 6.12
N ALA A 341 3.55 18.04 5.87
CA ALA A 341 2.97 19.04 6.77
C ALA A 341 2.75 20.35 5.99
N THR A 342 2.30 21.43 6.64
CA THR A 342 2.27 22.77 6.01
C THR A 342 3.68 23.36 5.85
N ASN A 343 3.85 24.34 4.94
CA ASN A 343 5.14 25.04 4.83
C ASN A 343 5.54 25.73 6.15
N GLN A 344 4.57 26.25 6.91
CA GLN A 344 4.82 26.90 8.20
C GLN A 344 5.30 25.90 9.26
N GLU A 345 4.64 24.73 9.39
CA GLU A 345 5.07 23.66 10.32
C GLU A 345 6.49 23.15 10.00
N ILE A 346 6.86 23.11 8.71
CA ILE A 346 8.20 22.71 8.25
C ILE A 346 9.24 23.81 8.48
N ALA A 347 8.86 25.10 8.35
CA ALA A 347 9.74 26.23 8.65
C ALA A 347 10.01 26.37 10.15
N ASP A 348 8.96 26.29 10.98
CA ASP A 348 9.05 26.37 12.44
C ASP A 348 9.54 25.07 13.10
N GLN A 349 9.57 23.96 12.35
CA GLN A 349 9.91 22.62 12.83
C GLN A 349 9.05 22.19 14.04
N SER A 350 7.77 22.53 13.99
CA SER A 350 6.78 22.42 15.05
C SER A 350 5.43 21.98 14.49
N GLY A 351 4.57 21.36 15.31
CA GLY A 351 3.24 20.87 14.90
C GLY A 351 3.23 19.59 14.03
N ILE A 352 4.32 19.30 13.29
CA ILE A 352 4.46 18.17 12.36
C ILE A 352 4.06 16.82 13.02
N THR A 353 2.97 16.21 12.53
CA THR A 353 2.49 14.90 13.03
C THR A 353 2.79 13.72 12.12
N ALA A 354 2.81 13.91 10.79
CA ALA A 354 3.02 12.83 9.83
C ALA A 354 4.51 12.69 9.53
N ILE A 355 5.14 11.66 10.11
CA ILE A 355 6.58 11.41 10.04
C ILE A 355 6.83 9.94 9.70
N LYS A 356 7.73 9.65 8.76
CA LYS A 356 8.18 8.30 8.41
C LYS A 356 9.69 8.28 8.25
N ASN A 357 10.36 7.45 9.03
CA ASN A 357 11.80 7.25 8.91
C ASN A 357 12.08 6.43 7.64
N ILE A 358 12.99 6.92 6.80
CA ILE A 358 13.41 6.26 5.56
C ILE A 358 14.92 6.08 5.60
N GLU A 359 15.36 4.88 5.24
CA GLU A 359 16.76 4.53 4.99
C GLU A 359 16.88 4.11 3.52
N LYS A 360 17.85 4.66 2.79
CA LYS A 360 18.05 4.38 1.37
C LYS A 360 19.54 4.25 1.05
N SER A 361 19.92 3.10 0.52
CA SER A 361 21.29 2.79 0.09
C SER A 361 21.46 2.85 -1.43
N GLY A 362 22.72 2.86 -1.88
CA GLY A 362 23.12 2.90 -3.29
C GLY A 362 23.87 4.18 -3.70
N PHE A 363 24.23 5.03 -2.75
CA PHE A 363 25.10 6.19 -2.94
C PHE A 363 26.58 5.77 -3.06
N ALA A 364 27.45 6.71 -3.45
CA ALA A 364 28.90 6.49 -3.43
C ALA A 364 29.38 6.13 -2.01
N LYS A 365 30.44 5.32 -1.93
CA LYS A 365 30.95 4.79 -0.66
C LYS A 365 32.41 4.38 -0.69
N ILE A 366 33.05 4.40 0.48
CA ILE A 366 34.40 3.88 0.72
C ILE A 366 34.34 2.96 1.96
N PRO A 367 34.02 1.66 1.79
CA PRO A 367 33.76 0.77 2.92
C PRO A 367 35.01 0.41 3.75
N GLU A 368 36.18 0.34 3.11
CA GLU A 368 37.41 -0.22 3.68
C GLU A 368 38.66 0.33 3.00
N ASP A 369 39.83 0.07 3.60
CA ASP A 369 41.16 0.54 3.17
C ASP A 369 41.45 0.24 1.69
N ALA A 370 41.04 -0.94 1.21
CA ALA A 370 41.22 -1.34 -0.19
C ALA A 370 40.52 -0.39 -1.17
N ALA A 371 39.26 -0.01 -0.88
CA ALA A 371 38.50 0.93 -1.70
C ALA A 371 39.06 2.36 -1.66
N LEU A 372 39.68 2.77 -0.54
CA LEU A 372 40.41 4.04 -0.46
C LEU A 372 41.71 4.00 -1.30
N ALA A 373 42.40 2.86 -1.29
CA ALA A 373 43.65 2.65 -2.03
C ALA A 373 43.47 2.64 -3.57
N GLU A 374 42.25 2.47 -4.09
CA GLU A 374 41.96 2.60 -5.54
C GLU A 374 42.11 4.04 -6.08
N LYS A 375 42.21 5.06 -5.20
CA LYS A 375 42.38 6.49 -5.58
C LYS A 375 41.27 7.02 -6.51
N THR A 376 40.09 6.43 -6.42
CA THR A 376 38.84 6.78 -7.14
C THR A 376 38.25 8.08 -6.64
N HIS A 377 38.04 8.19 -5.32
CA HIS A 377 37.38 9.32 -4.67
C HIS A 377 38.34 10.27 -3.94
N LEU A 378 39.32 9.72 -3.22
CA LEU A 378 40.26 10.47 -2.38
C LEU A 378 41.67 9.86 -2.52
N PHE A 379 42.69 10.70 -2.69
CA PHE A 379 44.08 10.27 -2.64
C PHE A 379 45.04 11.36 -2.15
N PHE A 380 46.19 10.89 -1.65
CA PHE A 380 47.27 11.70 -1.11
C PHE A 380 48.57 11.37 -1.87
N ASN A 381 49.24 12.39 -2.39
CA ASN A 381 50.51 12.24 -3.11
C ASN A 381 51.58 13.13 -2.48
N LEU A 382 52.83 12.65 -2.47
CA LEU A 382 54.01 13.41 -2.06
C LEU A 382 54.78 13.82 -3.32
N ILE A 383 54.88 15.13 -3.58
CA ILE A 383 55.59 15.68 -4.75
C ILE A 383 56.86 16.38 -4.24
N PRO A 384 58.07 16.07 -4.75
CA PRO A 384 59.29 16.76 -4.33
C PRO A 384 59.22 18.28 -4.55
N LYS A 385 59.66 19.07 -3.56
CA LYS A 385 59.79 20.54 -3.69
C LYS A 385 60.86 20.95 -4.69
N ILE A 386 61.92 20.14 -4.74
CA ILE A 386 63.11 20.25 -5.59
C ILE A 386 63.60 18.82 -5.89
N PRO A 387 64.50 18.60 -6.89
CA PRO A 387 65.08 17.29 -7.14
C PRO A 387 65.72 16.69 -5.88
N LEU A 388 65.40 15.43 -5.58
CA LEU A 388 65.81 14.76 -4.34
C LEU A 388 67.29 14.33 -4.38
N THR A 389 68.10 14.90 -3.50
CA THR A 389 69.44 14.38 -3.15
C THR A 389 69.31 13.31 -2.04
N ASP A 390 70.38 12.54 -1.80
CA ASP A 390 70.35 11.47 -0.79
C ASP A 390 70.27 12.01 0.66
N GLU A 391 70.71 13.25 0.89
CA GLU A 391 70.49 13.98 2.14
C GLU A 391 69.00 14.28 2.35
N LEU A 392 68.29 14.74 1.31
CA LEU A 392 66.84 15.02 1.38
C LEU A 392 66.03 13.73 1.59
N LYS A 393 66.43 12.62 0.97
CA LYS A 393 65.85 11.29 1.21
C LYS A 393 66.03 10.87 2.68
N THR A 394 67.26 10.99 3.19
CA THR A 394 67.59 10.70 4.59
C THR A 394 66.79 11.59 5.56
N GLN A 395 66.65 12.88 5.24
CA GLN A 395 65.87 13.84 6.02
C GLN A 395 64.37 13.48 6.07
N TRP A 396 63.78 13.03 4.96
CA TRP A 396 62.41 12.52 4.96
C TRP A 396 62.28 11.23 5.78
N GLU A 397 63.19 10.27 5.63
CA GLU A 397 63.19 9.03 6.40
C GLU A 397 63.29 9.30 7.92
N GLN A 398 64.10 10.27 8.34
CA GLN A 398 64.20 10.72 9.73
C GLN A 398 62.96 11.49 10.24
N LYS A 399 62.16 12.11 9.36
CA LYS A 399 60.98 12.89 9.76
C LYS A 399 59.88 11.98 10.33
N THR A 400 59.26 12.38 11.43
CA THR A 400 58.15 11.65 12.06
C THR A 400 56.84 12.43 12.03
N PHE A 401 55.73 11.69 12.07
CA PHE A 401 54.40 12.21 12.40
C PHE A 401 53.74 11.27 13.40
N SER A 402 53.44 11.76 14.61
CA SER A 402 52.74 11.00 15.65
C SER A 402 51.27 11.38 15.62
N ASP A 403 50.51 10.72 14.74
CA ASP A 403 49.06 10.87 14.55
C ASP A 403 48.64 12.35 14.35
N TYR A 404 49.45 13.08 13.59
CA TYR A 404 49.37 14.53 13.36
C TYR A 404 48.13 14.88 12.52
N TYR A 405 47.27 15.78 13.02
CA TYR A 405 46.04 16.12 12.30
C TYR A 405 46.32 17.00 11.07
N LEU A 406 45.83 16.56 9.90
CA LEU A 406 45.82 17.31 8.64
C LEU A 406 44.49 18.06 8.44
N LEU A 407 43.38 17.40 8.77
CA LEU A 407 42.02 17.95 8.74
C LEU A 407 41.30 17.54 10.03
N ARG A 408 40.55 18.47 10.62
CA ARG A 408 39.46 18.18 11.56
C ARG A 408 38.25 19.03 11.20
N VAL A 409 37.05 18.49 11.36
CA VAL A 409 35.79 19.23 11.27
C VAL A 409 35.05 19.07 12.59
N ASP A 410 34.61 20.19 13.19
CA ASP A 410 33.88 20.15 14.46
C ASP A 410 32.37 19.88 14.27
N GLU A 411 31.63 19.79 15.38
CA GLU A 411 30.17 19.58 15.38
C GLU A 411 29.36 20.72 14.73
N ASN A 412 29.99 21.88 14.52
CA ASN A 412 29.43 23.08 13.89
C ASN A 412 29.85 23.22 12.41
N GLY A 413 30.61 22.28 11.86
CA GLY A 413 31.11 22.32 10.49
C GLY A 413 32.29 23.27 10.28
N ALA A 414 32.96 23.71 11.35
CA ALA A 414 34.20 24.47 11.27
C ALA A 414 35.36 23.53 10.94
N ALA A 415 35.90 23.64 9.73
CA ALA A 415 37.05 22.87 9.29
C ALA A 415 38.38 23.55 9.64
N ALA A 416 39.29 22.81 10.24
CA ALA A 416 40.67 23.20 10.48
C ALA A 416 41.61 22.33 9.65
N VAL A 417 42.24 22.91 8.62
CA VAL A 417 43.30 22.26 7.83
C VAL A 417 44.66 22.74 8.31
N ASN A 418 45.52 21.80 8.68
CA ASN A 418 46.84 22.04 9.26
C ASN A 418 47.89 21.28 8.45
N ASN A 419 48.55 21.97 7.51
CA ASN A 419 49.48 21.38 6.56
C ASN A 419 50.94 21.47 7.05
N PRO A 420 51.57 20.40 7.55
CA PRO A 420 52.96 20.47 8.02
C PRO A 420 53.97 20.63 6.88
N PHE A 421 53.59 20.29 5.64
CA PHE A 421 54.48 20.31 4.46
C PHE A 421 54.83 21.72 3.97
N VAL A 422 54.31 22.77 4.61
CA VAL A 422 54.82 24.14 4.42
C VAL A 422 56.21 24.35 5.04
N ALA A 423 56.61 23.53 6.01
CA ALA A 423 57.90 23.66 6.70
C ALA A 423 59.08 23.38 5.75
N THR A 424 60.17 24.13 5.91
CA THR A 424 61.38 24.02 5.07
C THR A 424 62.16 22.73 5.32
N ASP A 425 61.96 22.08 6.46
CA ASP A 425 62.63 20.83 6.84
C ASP A 425 61.92 19.56 6.31
N ILE A 426 60.89 19.72 5.48
CA ILE A 426 60.19 18.62 4.81
C ILE A 426 60.39 18.77 3.29
N PRO A 427 61.03 17.82 2.58
CA PRO A 427 61.40 17.97 1.17
C PRO A 427 60.25 17.76 0.17
N PHE A 428 59.04 17.44 0.65
CA PHE A 428 57.85 17.18 -0.17
C PHE A 428 56.75 18.22 0.04
N HIS A 429 55.93 18.43 -0.98
CA HIS A 429 54.56 18.93 -0.87
C HIS A 429 53.60 17.76 -0.71
N LEU A 430 52.67 17.85 0.25
CA LEU A 430 51.49 16.98 0.28
C LEU A 430 50.40 17.57 -0.60
N CYS A 431 50.01 16.82 -1.63
CA CYS A 431 48.94 17.20 -2.55
C CYS A 431 47.76 16.23 -2.37
N VAL A 432 46.54 16.77 -2.41
CA VAL A 432 45.30 16.01 -2.24
C VAL A 432 44.52 16.09 -3.54
N ASN A 433 44.07 14.92 -4.05
CA ASN A 433 43.20 14.77 -5.24
C ASN A 433 43.72 15.39 -6.57
N SER A 434 44.91 15.97 -6.56
CA SER A 434 45.46 16.84 -7.60
C SER A 434 46.97 17.04 -7.40
N GLU A 435 47.59 17.87 -8.24
CA GLU A 435 48.95 18.38 -8.04
C GLU A 435 48.99 19.69 -7.20
N ASN A 436 47.84 20.11 -6.63
CA ASN A 436 47.78 21.34 -5.85
C ASN A 436 48.45 21.15 -4.47
N ILE A 437 49.53 21.90 -4.24
CA ILE A 437 50.36 21.87 -3.03
C ILE A 437 49.67 22.42 -1.77
N ASN A 438 48.43 22.93 -1.88
CA ASN A 438 47.59 23.35 -0.78
C ASN A 438 46.43 22.35 -0.56
N PRO A 439 46.49 21.48 0.46
CA PRO A 439 45.41 20.56 0.81
C PRO A 439 44.05 21.22 1.01
N SER A 440 44.01 22.49 1.48
CA SER A 440 42.78 23.27 1.68
C SER A 440 42.04 23.63 0.38
N ALA A 441 42.58 23.29 -0.80
CA ALA A 441 41.84 23.34 -2.07
C ALA A 441 40.77 22.24 -2.17
N HIS A 442 40.93 21.12 -1.44
CA HIS A 442 40.01 19.98 -1.44
C HIS A 442 39.51 19.65 -0.02
N LEU A 443 40.33 19.82 1.01
CA LEU A 443 39.97 19.52 2.40
C LEU A 443 39.26 20.71 3.06
N GLY A 444 38.12 20.45 3.72
CA GLY A 444 37.41 21.45 4.53
C GLY A 444 36.83 22.66 3.78
N CYS A 445 36.83 22.63 2.45
CA CYS A 445 36.60 23.79 1.59
C CYS A 445 35.15 23.93 1.06
N ALA A 446 34.29 22.94 1.32
CA ALA A 446 32.90 22.92 0.89
C ALA A 446 31.94 23.27 2.04
N ILE A 447 30.63 23.22 1.75
CA ILE A 447 29.55 23.52 2.71
C ILE A 447 29.72 22.73 4.03
N PHE A 448 29.48 23.41 5.15
CA PHE A 448 29.59 22.84 6.50
C PHE A 448 30.95 22.15 6.79
N GLY A 449 32.05 22.62 6.19
CA GLY A 449 33.38 22.03 6.39
C GLY A 449 33.58 20.70 5.68
N ALA A 450 32.67 20.30 4.78
CA ALA A 450 32.86 19.13 3.93
C ALA A 450 34.08 19.31 2.99
N SER A 451 34.54 18.21 2.44
CA SER A 451 35.67 18.14 1.51
C SER A 451 35.19 17.80 0.10
N LYS A 452 36.08 17.94 -0.88
CA LYS A 452 35.88 17.56 -2.28
C LYS A 452 36.66 16.29 -2.63
N THR A 453 35.98 15.39 -3.32
CA THR A 453 36.60 14.24 -4.00
C THR A 453 37.40 14.69 -5.23
N ARG A 454 38.15 13.75 -5.83
CA ARG A 454 38.84 13.92 -7.13
C ARG A 454 37.94 14.47 -8.25
N ASN A 455 36.65 14.17 -8.22
CA ASN A 455 35.70 14.55 -9.25
C ASN A 455 34.86 15.77 -8.82
N GLU A 456 35.36 16.60 -7.92
CA GLU A 456 34.69 17.76 -7.29
C GLU A 456 33.43 17.46 -6.46
N ASN A 457 32.88 16.24 -6.52
CA ASN A 457 31.74 15.79 -5.69
C ASN A 457 32.07 15.93 -4.19
N ILE A 458 31.07 16.34 -3.41
CA ILE A 458 31.20 16.64 -1.96
C ILE A 458 31.23 15.34 -1.15
N ILE A 459 32.07 15.30 -0.10
CA ILE A 459 32.16 14.22 0.89
C ILE A 459 32.48 14.79 2.29
N PHE A 460 31.81 14.33 3.34
CA PHE A 460 32.09 14.75 4.71
C PHE A 460 33.15 13.85 5.37
N ILE A 461 34.32 14.43 5.62
CA ILE A 461 35.45 13.79 6.29
C ILE A 461 35.58 14.42 7.67
N GLU A 462 35.41 13.63 8.73
CA GLU A 462 35.39 14.11 10.12
C GLU A 462 36.80 14.50 10.59
N ASN A 463 37.80 13.68 10.23
CA ASN A 463 39.19 13.87 10.64
C ASN A 463 40.15 13.12 9.68
N ILE A 464 41.31 13.73 9.40
CA ILE A 464 42.44 13.10 8.72
C ILE A 464 43.69 13.26 9.58
N GLN A 465 44.39 12.16 9.84
CA GLN A 465 45.65 12.13 10.58
C GLN A 465 46.78 11.51 9.75
N LEU A 466 48.01 11.97 10.02
CA LEU A 466 49.24 11.54 9.37
C LEU A 466 50.08 10.80 10.40
N LYS A 467 50.53 9.59 10.03
CA LYS A 467 51.43 8.78 10.85
C LYS A 467 52.67 8.38 10.07
N LYS A 468 53.85 8.61 10.62
CA LYS A 468 55.13 8.20 10.03
C LYS A 468 56.15 7.93 11.12
N GLU A 469 56.67 6.71 11.13
CA GLU A 469 57.73 6.27 12.03
C GLU A 469 59.12 6.65 11.49
N THR A 470 60.10 6.79 12.39
CA THR A 470 61.49 7.08 12.05
C THR A 470 62.08 5.96 11.20
N GLY A 471 62.77 6.30 10.11
CA GLY A 471 63.35 5.35 9.16
C GLY A 471 62.36 4.78 8.13
N SER A 472 61.06 5.06 8.25
CA SER A 472 60.10 4.71 7.20
C SER A 472 60.21 5.67 6.02
N LYS A 473 60.22 5.15 4.79
CA LYS A 473 59.97 5.96 3.57
C LYS A 473 58.49 6.33 3.41
N ILE A 474 57.58 5.47 3.89
CA ILE A 474 56.14 5.57 3.68
C ILE A 474 55.50 6.32 4.86
N MET A 475 54.53 7.18 4.55
CA MET A 475 53.60 7.78 5.52
C MET A 475 52.24 7.07 5.42
N GLU A 476 51.66 6.69 6.56
CA GLU A 476 50.26 6.28 6.65
C GLU A 476 49.37 7.53 6.77
N VAL A 477 48.29 7.58 5.99
CA VAL A 477 47.23 8.57 6.11
C VAL A 477 45.98 7.86 6.62
N GLN A 478 45.50 8.30 7.77
CA GLN A 478 44.30 7.81 8.45
C GLN A 478 43.13 8.74 8.16
N VAL A 479 41.99 8.20 7.69
CA VAL A 479 40.82 8.98 7.25
C VAL A 479 39.57 8.48 7.97
N LYS A 480 38.90 9.36 8.73
CA LYS A 480 37.58 9.08 9.31
C LYS A 480 36.50 9.77 8.46
N LEU A 481 35.63 8.97 7.84
CA LEU A 481 34.48 9.45 7.08
C LEU A 481 33.22 9.51 7.95
N LYS A 482 32.21 10.23 7.48
CA LYS A 482 30.88 10.24 8.11
C LYS A 482 30.25 8.85 8.07
N GLY A 483 30.00 8.26 9.24
CA GLY A 483 29.29 6.99 9.37
C GLY A 483 29.88 6.02 10.39
N SER A 484 29.35 4.80 10.39
CA SER A 484 29.60 3.73 11.36
C SER A 484 30.93 2.99 11.21
N GLY A 485 31.61 3.12 10.06
CA GLY A 485 32.86 2.41 9.79
C GLY A 485 34.07 2.91 10.59
N ALA A 486 35.14 2.10 10.56
CA ALA A 486 36.40 2.38 11.22
C ALA A 486 37.18 3.55 10.58
N VAL A 487 38.29 3.95 11.19
CA VAL A 487 39.26 4.86 10.55
C VAL A 487 39.95 4.11 9.42
N LEU A 488 39.78 4.58 8.19
CA LEU A 488 40.39 4.02 6.99
C LEU A 488 41.87 4.38 6.92
N LYS A 489 42.67 3.56 6.25
CA LYS A 489 44.12 3.75 6.07
C LYS A 489 44.51 3.68 4.59
N VAL A 490 45.43 4.55 4.18
CA VAL A 490 46.09 4.51 2.87
C VAL A 490 47.54 4.99 2.99
N THR A 491 48.43 4.51 2.14
CA THR A 491 49.85 4.89 2.15
C THR A 491 50.15 6.02 1.17
N ALA A 492 50.97 6.96 1.61
CA ALA A 492 51.61 7.98 0.77
C ALA A 492 53.10 7.63 0.65
N ASP A 493 53.49 7.22 -0.55
CA ASP A 493 54.86 6.82 -0.93
C ASP A 493 55.50 7.94 -1.76
N PRO A 494 56.71 8.42 -1.41
CA PRO A 494 57.46 9.40 -2.20
C PRO A 494 58.16 8.83 -3.46
N GLY A 495 58.18 7.50 -3.67
CA GLY A 495 58.58 6.87 -4.92
C GLY A 495 60.08 6.83 -5.22
N TYR A 496 60.93 6.60 -4.20
CA TYR A 496 62.39 6.49 -4.34
C TYR A 496 62.97 5.40 -3.42
#